data_AF-A0A409V7E6-F1
#
_entry.id   AF-A0A409V7E6-F1
#
_cell.length_a   1.000
_cell.length_b   1.000
_cell.length_c   1.000
_cell.angle_alpha   90.00
_cell.angle_beta   90.00
_cell.angle_gamma   90.00
#
_symmetry.space_group_name_H-M   'P 1'
#
loop_
_entity.id
_entity.type
_entity.pdbx_description
1 polymer ?
#
loop_
_entity_poly.entity_id
_entity_poly.type
_entity_poly.pdbx_seq_one_letter_code
_entity_poly.pdbx_strand_id
1 'polypeptide(L)'
;LKQYGKNDPEDWDSKTIVSEVGIPLCEGIVAYEEGNYSKAVELLYPIRYEIIKIGGSDAQRDVFYQLLIHSTLRSPKQEHNRLGRMLLSERRVAKESDSWTDRLMAQFVASHNFGLFLPRLSVAR
;
A
#
# COMPACT_ATOMS: atom_id res chain seq x y z
N LEU A 1 -15.13 -26.70 31.36
CA LEU A 1 -15.46 -25.46 30.62
C LEU A 1 -14.58 -24.35 31.16
N LYS A 2 -13.42 -24.12 30.54
CA LYS A 2 -12.47 -23.08 30.96
C LYS A 2 -13.04 -21.72 30.58
N GLN A 3 -13.06 -20.84 31.56
CA GLN A 3 -13.50 -19.45 31.52
C GLN A 3 -12.50 -18.62 30.71
N TYR A 4 -12.63 -18.61 29.37
CA TYR A 4 -11.90 -17.69 28.47
C TYR A 4 -12.61 -16.34 28.42
N GLY A 5 -12.61 -15.64 29.55
CA GLY A 5 -13.22 -14.35 29.68
C GLY A 5 -12.44 -13.53 30.69
N LYS A 6 -11.34 -12.92 30.22
CA LYS A 6 -10.87 -11.58 30.61
C LYS A 6 -9.50 -11.29 30.01
N ASN A 7 -9.51 -10.35 29.07
CA ASN A 7 -8.46 -9.37 28.78
C ASN A 7 -7.16 -9.93 28.21
N ASP A 8 -7.20 -10.36 26.94
CA ASP A 8 -6.03 -10.17 26.09
C ASP A 8 -5.98 -8.69 25.68
N PRO A 9 -4.85 -7.99 25.84
CA PRO A 9 -4.69 -6.59 25.42
C PRO A 9 -4.79 -6.39 23.89
N GLU A 10 -4.91 -7.48 23.13
CA GLU A 10 -5.07 -7.52 21.67
C GLU A 10 -6.48 -7.98 21.26
N ASP A 11 -7.49 -7.84 22.13
CA ASP A 11 -8.88 -8.02 21.73
C ASP A 11 -9.34 -6.81 20.91
N TRP A 12 -9.07 -6.87 19.61
CA TRP A 12 -9.44 -5.81 18.68
C TRP A 12 -10.96 -5.73 18.57
N ASP A 13 -11.56 -4.65 19.08
CA ASP A 13 -12.98 -4.40 18.89
C ASP A 13 -13.30 -4.33 17.39
N SER A 14 -14.04 -5.33 16.91
CA SER A 14 -14.38 -5.49 15.50
C SER A 14 -15.10 -4.25 14.95
N LYS A 15 -15.90 -3.57 15.79
CA LYS A 15 -16.59 -2.35 15.38
C LYS A 15 -15.60 -1.23 15.08
N THR A 16 -14.60 -1.06 15.94
CA THR A 16 -13.53 -0.08 15.79
C THR A 16 -12.67 -0.39 14.56
N ILE A 17 -12.29 -1.66 14.34
CA ILE A 17 -11.53 -2.06 13.12
C ILE A 17 -12.30 -1.72 11.84
N VAL A 18 -13.59 -2.05 11.80
CA VAL A 18 -14.42 -1.77 10.63
C VAL A 18 -14.46 -0.27 10.36
N SER A 19 -14.67 0.57 11.37
CA SER A 19 -14.72 2.02 11.17
C SER A 19 -13.38 2.65 10.80
N GLU A 20 -12.29 2.21 11.43
CA GLU A 20 -10.98 2.86 11.30
C GLU A 20 -10.15 2.32 10.13
N VAL A 21 -10.35 1.07 9.74
CA VAL A 21 -9.57 0.40 8.68
C VAL A 21 -10.48 -0.06 7.55
N GLY A 22 -11.58 -0.75 7.87
CA GLY A 22 -12.46 -1.35 6.88
C GLY A 22 -13.14 -0.34 5.95
N ILE A 23 -13.76 0.71 6.52
CA ILE A 23 -14.44 1.76 5.76
C ILE A 23 -13.44 2.51 4.87
N PRO A 24 -12.32 3.08 5.37
CA PRO A 24 -11.37 3.79 4.52
C PRO A 24 -10.74 2.90 3.45
N LEU A 25 -10.54 1.60 3.72
CA LEU A 25 -10.05 0.65 2.74
C LEU A 25 -11.04 0.48 1.57
N CYS A 26 -12.31 0.22 1.87
CA CYS A 26 -13.36 0.08 0.86
C CYS A 26 -13.54 1.37 0.05
N GLU A 27 -13.60 2.53 0.73
CA GLU A 27 -13.71 3.83 0.05
C GLU A 27 -12.49 4.12 -0.82
N GLY A 28 -11.29 3.73 -0.37
CA GLY A 28 -10.05 3.88 -1.13
C GLY A 28 -10.04 3.05 -2.41
N ILE A 29 -10.58 1.83 -2.37
CA ILE A 29 -10.76 0.97 -3.54
C ILE A 29 -11.74 1.58 -4.53
N VAL A 30 -12.90 2.06 -4.05
CA VAL A 30 -13.89 2.73 -4.91
C VAL A 30 -13.30 3.97 -5.57
N ALA A 31 -12.61 4.81 -4.80
CA ALA A 31 -11.94 6.01 -5.33
C ALA A 31 -10.88 5.66 -6.39
N TYR A 32 -10.17 4.54 -6.24
CA TYR A 32 -9.22 4.06 -7.24
C TYR A 32 -9.91 3.64 -8.55
N GLU A 33 -10.99 2.85 -8.47
CA GLU A 33 -11.77 2.40 -9.62
C GLU A 33 -12.40 3.58 -10.38
N GLU A 34 -12.82 4.63 -9.68
CA GLU A 34 -13.35 5.87 -10.27
C GLU A 34 -12.25 6.78 -10.87
N GLY A 35 -10.98 6.40 -10.74
CA GLY A 35 -9.83 7.19 -11.20
C GLY A 35 -9.49 8.39 -10.31
N ASN A 36 -10.12 8.52 -9.13
CA ASN A 36 -9.78 9.52 -8.13
C ASN A 36 -8.59 9.08 -7.27
N TYR A 37 -7.44 8.93 -7.92
CA TYR A 37 -6.21 8.43 -7.30
C TYR A 37 -5.73 9.28 -6.12
N SER A 38 -5.97 10.60 -6.14
CA SER A 38 -5.66 11.47 -5.01
C SER A 38 -6.43 11.08 -3.76
N LYS A 39 -7.75 10.85 -3.90
CA LYS A 39 -8.60 10.44 -2.78
C LYS A 39 -8.24 9.04 -2.29
N ALA A 40 -7.91 8.12 -3.20
CA ALA A 40 -7.43 6.79 -2.83
C ALA A 40 -6.15 6.87 -1.96
N VAL A 41 -5.17 7.72 -2.31
CA VAL A 41 -3.97 7.92 -1.47
C VAL A 41 -4.33 8.48 -0.09
N GLU A 42 -5.20 9.49 -0.03
CA GLU A 42 -5.61 10.14 1.22
C GLU A 42 -6.32 9.18 2.19
N LEU A 43 -7.05 8.20 1.66
CA LEU A 43 -7.76 7.18 2.45
C LEU A 43 -6.86 6.00 2.84
N LEU A 44 -6.01 5.52 1.92
CA LEU A 44 -5.24 4.29 2.10
C LEU A 44 -3.93 4.53 2.88
N TYR A 45 -3.26 5.67 2.67
CA TYR A 45 -1.97 5.93 3.31
C TYR A 45 -2.02 5.96 4.85
N PRO A 46 -3.03 6.58 5.50
CA PRO A 46 -3.14 6.59 6.96
C PRO A 46 -3.28 5.21 7.58
N ILE A 47 -3.94 4.27 6.89
CA ILE A 47 -4.26 2.94 7.43
C ILE A 47 -3.23 1.86 7.06
N ARG A 48 -2.18 2.19 6.30
CA ARG A 48 -1.27 1.18 5.68
C ARG A 48 -0.62 0.19 6.64
N TYR A 49 -0.37 0.56 7.89
CA TYR A 49 0.17 -0.35 8.91
C TYR A 49 -0.93 -1.07 9.71
N GLU A 50 -2.15 -0.55 9.68
CA GLU A 50 -3.30 -1.08 10.42
C GLU A 50 -4.03 -2.18 9.63
N ILE A 51 -3.71 -2.38 8.34
CA ILE A 51 -4.26 -3.44 7.48
C ILE A 51 -4.03 -4.84 8.06
N ILE A 52 -3.03 -5.04 8.94
CA ILE A 52 -2.86 -6.32 9.64
C ILE A 52 -4.09 -6.70 10.48
N LYS A 53 -4.84 -5.72 10.99
CA LYS A 53 -5.99 -5.93 11.89
C LYS A 53 -7.21 -6.55 11.21
N ILE A 54 -7.34 -6.40 9.89
CA ILE A 54 -8.43 -7.03 9.14
C ILE A 54 -8.16 -8.52 8.84
N GLY A 55 -6.99 -9.04 9.24
CA GLY A 55 -6.59 -10.42 8.99
C GLY A 55 -6.09 -10.66 7.56
N GLY A 56 -6.38 -11.83 7.00
CA GLY A 56 -5.90 -12.25 5.67
C GLY A 56 -4.43 -12.69 5.65
N SER A 57 -3.98 -13.21 4.52
CA SER A 57 -2.58 -13.62 4.33
C SER A 57 -1.67 -12.44 3.95
N ASP A 58 -0.36 -12.60 4.10
CA ASP A 58 0.61 -11.57 3.67
C ASP A 58 0.45 -11.23 2.18
N ALA A 59 0.17 -12.23 1.34
CA ALA A 59 -0.08 -12.01 -0.09
C ALA A 59 -1.36 -11.19 -0.35
N GLN A 60 -2.42 -11.41 0.43
CA GLN A 60 -3.65 -10.63 0.31
C GLN A 60 -3.43 -9.18 0.76
N ARG A 61 -2.75 -8.98 1.90
CA ARG A 61 -2.44 -7.64 2.43
C ARG A 61 -1.49 -6.87 1.52
N ASP A 62 -0.59 -7.59 0.83
CA ASP A 62 0.32 -7.00 -0.15
C ASP A 62 -0.45 -6.28 -1.26
N VAL A 63 -1.56 -6.83 -1.75
CA VAL A 63 -2.40 -6.20 -2.79
C VAL A 63 -2.85 -4.78 -2.39
N PHE A 64 -3.16 -4.55 -1.12
CA PHE A 64 -3.55 -3.21 -0.66
C PHE A 64 -2.37 -2.23 -0.62
N TYR A 65 -1.18 -2.72 -0.26
CA TYR A 65 0.06 -1.95 -0.41
C TYR A 65 0.33 -1.59 -1.87
N GLN A 66 0.13 -2.56 -2.78
CA GLN A 66 0.29 -2.34 -4.22
C GLN A 66 -0.70 -1.30 -4.76
N LEU A 67 -1.96 -1.37 -4.33
CA LEU A 67 -3.01 -0.41 -4.66
C LEU A 67 -2.65 1.02 -4.21
N LEU A 68 -2.15 1.16 -2.98
CA LEU A 68 -1.68 2.46 -2.47
C LEU A 68 -0.54 3.00 -3.34
N ILE A 69 0.47 2.19 -3.63
CA ILE A 69 1.58 2.60 -4.49
C ILE A 69 1.03 3.03 -5.86
N HIS A 70 0.23 2.21 -6.53
CA HIS A 70 -0.37 2.57 -7.82
C HIS A 70 -1.15 3.89 -7.77
N SER A 71 -1.92 4.11 -6.71
CA SER A 71 -2.66 5.36 -6.49
C SER A 71 -1.70 6.55 -6.39
N THR A 72 -0.58 6.41 -5.68
CA THR A 72 0.42 7.48 -5.60
C THR A 72 1.03 7.83 -6.95
N LEU A 73 1.33 6.83 -7.80
CA LEU A 73 1.93 7.04 -9.13
C LEU A 73 0.96 7.59 -10.17
N ARG A 74 -0.35 7.44 -9.96
CA ARG A 74 -1.38 7.92 -10.88
C ARG A 74 -2.02 9.23 -10.42
N SER A 75 -1.71 9.68 -9.21
CA SER A 75 -2.25 10.91 -8.68
C SER A 75 -1.66 12.13 -9.41
N PRO A 76 -2.48 13.14 -9.76
CA PRO A 76 -1.99 14.39 -10.33
C PRO A 76 -1.20 15.25 -9.33
N LYS A 77 -1.22 14.91 -8.03
CA LYS A 77 -0.55 15.64 -6.96
C LYS A 77 0.92 15.27 -6.86
N GLN A 78 1.82 16.25 -6.92
CA GLN A 78 3.25 16.00 -6.93
C GLN A 78 3.77 15.41 -5.61
N GLU A 79 3.17 15.80 -4.49
CA GLU A 79 3.42 15.27 -3.16
C GLU A 79 3.11 13.76 -3.08
N HIS A 80 2.04 13.31 -3.74
CA HIS A 80 1.71 11.89 -3.82
C HIS A 80 2.75 11.14 -4.64
N ASN A 81 3.21 11.70 -5.76
CA ASN A 81 4.28 11.09 -6.57
C ASN A 81 5.61 10.96 -5.79
N ARG A 82 5.94 11.93 -4.92
CA ARG A 82 7.10 11.83 -4.02
C ARG A 82 6.91 10.73 -2.98
N LEU A 83 5.71 10.62 -2.41
CA LEU A 83 5.35 9.54 -1.50
C LEU A 83 5.49 8.17 -2.18
N GLY A 84 5.04 8.03 -3.43
CA GLY A 84 5.18 6.79 -4.21
C GLY A 84 6.64 6.32 -4.35
N ARG A 85 7.57 7.26 -4.55
CA ARG A 85 9.02 6.95 -4.57
C ARG A 85 9.51 6.39 -3.24
N MET A 86 9.05 6.98 -2.13
CA MET A 86 9.41 6.49 -0.79
C MET A 86 8.85 5.09 -0.54
N LEU A 87 7.57 4.86 -0.85
CA LEU A 87 6.93 3.55 -0.67
C LEU A 87 7.56 2.46 -1.54
N LEU A 88 7.96 2.78 -2.78
CA LEU A 88 8.69 1.84 -3.64
C LEU A 88 10.07 1.50 -3.08
N SER A 89 10.76 2.47 -2.47
CA SER A 89 12.05 2.22 -1.82
C SER A 89 11.90 1.33 -0.58
N GLU A 90 10.87 1.55 0.23
CA GLU A 90 10.52 0.70 1.38
C GLU A 90 10.20 -0.72 0.93
N ARG A 91 9.36 -0.86 -0.10
CA ARG A 91 9.01 -2.16 -0.69
C ARG A 91 10.23 -2.91 -1.20
N ARG A 92 11.17 -2.24 -1.87
CA ARG A 92 12.38 -2.88 -2.40
C ARG A 92 13.24 -3.47 -1.29
N VAL A 93 13.32 -2.83 -0.13
CA VAL A 93 14.02 -3.38 1.04
C VAL A 93 13.25 -4.57 1.63
N ALA A 94 11.92 -4.49 1.71
CA ALA A 94 11.09 -5.55 2.29
C ALA A 94 10.89 -6.78 1.38
N LYS A 95 11.02 -6.60 0.06
CA LYS A 95 10.73 -7.59 -0.99
C LYS A 95 11.85 -7.60 -2.04
N GLU A 96 13.08 -7.80 -1.57
CA GLU A 96 14.34 -7.63 -2.31
C GLU A 96 14.46 -8.44 -3.62
N SER A 97 13.56 -9.39 -3.88
CA SER A 97 13.53 -10.22 -5.09
C SER A 97 12.16 -10.28 -5.80
N ASP A 98 11.22 -9.37 -5.50
CA ASP A 98 9.89 -9.39 -6.12
C ASP A 98 9.89 -8.66 -7.47
N SER A 99 9.82 -9.45 -8.56
CA SER A 99 9.77 -8.99 -9.96
C SER A 99 8.68 -7.95 -10.25
N TRP A 100 7.64 -7.89 -9.41
CA TRP A 100 6.57 -6.91 -9.53
C TRP A 100 6.99 -5.50 -9.12
N THR A 101 7.84 -5.37 -8.09
CA THR A 101 8.36 -4.08 -7.62
C THR A 101 9.17 -3.37 -8.71
N ASP A 102 9.97 -4.13 -9.47
CA ASP A 102 10.75 -3.62 -10.59
C ASP A 102 9.84 -3.12 -11.74
N ARG A 103 8.75 -3.85 -12.03
CA ARG A 103 7.76 -3.44 -13.04
C ARG A 103 7.06 -2.15 -12.67
N LEU A 104 6.69 -1.97 -11.40
CA LEU A 104 6.10 -0.72 -10.93
C LEU A 104 7.06 0.47 -11.01
N MET A 105 8.31 0.26 -10.61
CA MET A 105 9.34 1.28 -10.75
C MET A 105 9.51 1.70 -12.22
N ALA A 106 9.53 0.74 -13.14
CA ALA A 106 9.60 1.03 -14.58
C ALA A 106 8.37 1.81 -15.07
N GLN A 107 7.15 1.46 -14.63
CA GLN A 107 5.94 2.20 -14.97
C GLN A 107 5.97 3.63 -14.44
N PHE A 108 6.41 3.84 -13.20
CA PHE A 108 6.54 5.16 -12.61
C PHE A 108 7.52 6.05 -13.38
N VAL A 109 8.68 5.51 -13.74
CA VAL A 109 9.69 6.23 -14.53
C VAL A 109 9.16 6.55 -15.92
N ALA A 110 8.41 5.64 -16.55
CA ALA A 110 7.81 5.88 -17.85
C ALA A 110 6.70 6.94 -17.84
N SER A 111 5.94 7.06 -16.74
CA SER A 111 4.85 8.03 -16.60
C SER A 111 5.30 9.41 -16.10
N HIS A 112 6.53 9.54 -15.58
CA HIS A 112 7.07 10.80 -15.03
C HIS A 112 8.37 11.20 -15.71
N ASN A 113 8.34 12.31 -16.45
CA ASN A 113 9.50 12.86 -17.16
C ASN A 113 10.47 13.54 -16.18
N PHE A 114 11.23 12.76 -15.40
CA PHE A 114 12.34 13.25 -14.59
C PHE A 114 13.49 12.24 -14.65
N GLY A 115 14.59 12.63 -15.30
CA GLY A 115 15.81 11.84 -15.35
C GLY A 115 16.39 11.65 -13.96
N LEU A 116 16.51 10.41 -13.50
CA LEU A 116 17.34 10.05 -12.36
C LEU A 116 18.01 8.69 -12.59
N PHE A 117 19.31 8.74 -12.37
CA PHE A 117 20.32 7.70 -12.32
C PHE A 117 19.80 6.37 -11.74
N LEU A 118 19.66 5.35 -12.60
CA LEU A 118 19.48 3.96 -12.16
C LEU A 118 20.87 3.35 -11.90
N PRO A 119 21.20 2.90 -10.67
CA PRO A 119 22.31 1.97 -10.52
C PRO A 119 21.96 0.69 -11.29
N ARG A 120 22.92 0.28 -12.12
CA ARG A 120 22.85 -0.73 -13.18
C ARG A 120 22.04 -1.96 -12.77
N LEU A 121 21.03 -2.27 -13.59
CA LEU A 121 20.34 -3.57 -13.60
C LEU A 121 21.39 -4.69 -13.77
N SER A 122 21.67 -5.43 -12.71
CA SER A 122 22.29 -6.75 -12.85
C SER A 122 21.16 -7.74 -13.01
N VAL A 123 20.75 -7.95 -14.27
CA VAL A 123 19.98 -9.12 -14.65
C VAL A 123 20.89 -10.33 -14.44
N ALA A 124 20.72 -11.02 -13.31
CA ALA A 124 21.24 -12.37 -13.17
C ALA A 124 20.38 -13.28 -14.07
N ARG A 125 21.07 -14.00 -14.95
CA ARG A 125 20.49 -15.01 -15.84
C ARG A 125 19.99 -16.22 -15.07
#